data_AF-A0A3M0ZNY2-F1
#
_entry.id   AF-A0A3M0ZNY2-F1
#
_cell.length_a   1.000
_cell.length_b   1.000
_cell.length_c   1.000
_cell.angle_alpha   90.00
_cell.angle_beta   90.00
_cell.angle_gamma   90.00
#
_symmetry.space_group_name_H-M   'P 1'
#
loop_
_entity.id
_entity.type
_entity.pdbx_description
1 polymer ?
#
loop_
_entity_poly.entity_id
_entity_poly.type
_entity_poly.pdbx_seq_one_letter_code
_entity_poly.pdbx_strand_id
1 'polypeptide(L)' 'LSGAYSRRINIKHRLVYQVLKKEKIVKIIRMWTHYE' A
#
# COMPACT_ATOMS: atom_id res chain seq x y z
N LEU A 1 -9.56 -0.88 -9.79
CA LEU A 1 -8.21 -0.47 -9.36
C LEU A 1 -7.28 -1.69 -9.41
N SER A 2 -6.98 -2.14 -10.62
CA SER A 2 -6.26 -3.39 -10.89
C SER A 2 -4.75 -3.12 -10.83
N GLY A 3 -4.10 -3.43 -9.70
CA GLY A 3 -2.64 -3.32 -9.56
C GLY A 3 -2.11 -2.69 -8.27
N ALA A 4 -3.00 -2.23 -7.39
CA ALA A 4 -2.61 -1.83 -6.04
C ALA A 4 -2.54 -3.08 -5.13
N TYR A 5 -1.41 -3.23 -4.45
CA TYR A 5 -1.19 -4.23 -3.40
C TYR A 5 -1.54 -3.64 -2.04
N SER A 6 -2.05 -4.48 -1.15
CA SER A 6 -2.27 -4.10 0.24
C SER A 6 -1.50 -5.02 1.17
N ARG A 7 -0.69 -4.45 2.07
CA ARG A 7 0.11 -5.19 3.05
C ARG A 7 -0.19 -4.68 4.44
N ARG A 8 -0.44 -5.60 5.37
CA ARG A 8 -0.62 -5.27 6.78
C ARG A 8 0.74 -4.91 7.40
N ILE A 9 0.85 -3.74 8.03
CA ILE A 9 2.06 -3.31 8.76
C ILE A 9 2.01 -3.81 10.20
N ASN A 10 0.84 -3.73 10.83
CA ASN A 10 0.55 -4.30 12.15
C ASN A 10 -0.95 -4.61 12.24
N ILE A 11 -1.45 -5.11 13.37
CA ILE A 11 -2.86 -5.52 13.51
C ILE A 11 -3.87 -4.39 13.19
N LYS A 12 -3.48 -3.12 13.36
CA LYS A 12 -4.32 -1.94 13.12
C LYS A 12 -4.03 -1.23 11.80
N HIS A 13 -2.94 -1.52 11.10
CA HIS A 13 -2.51 -0.69 9.96
C HIS A 13 -2.32 -1.48 8.68
N ARG A 14 -2.81 -0.94 7.56
CA ARG A 14 -2.57 -1.47 6.21
C ARG A 14 -1.96 -0.43 5.30
N LEU A 15 -0.86 -0.79 4.65
CA LEU A 15 -0.29 -0.02 3.57
C LEU A 15 -0.95 -0.41 2.25
N VAL A 16 -1.30 0.58 1.44
CA VAL A 16 -1.70 0.37 0.05
C VAL A 16 -0.63 0.98 -0.84
N TYR A 17 -0.04 0.16 -1.70
CA TYR A 17 1.07 0.56 -2.56
C TYR A 17 0.95 -0.07 -3.95
N GLN A 18 1.69 0.48 -4.90
CA GLN A 18 1.80 -0.05 -6.26
C GLN A 18 3.28 -0.24 -6.60
N VAL A 19 3.60 -1.36 -7.26
CA VAL A 19 4.95 -1.63 -7.75
C VAL A 19 5.02 -1.27 -9.23
N LEU A 20 5.79 -0.24 -9.55
CA LEU A 20 6.08 0.20 -10.91
C LEU A 20 7.39 -0.46 -11.37
N LYS A 21 7.26 -1.67 -11.96
CA LYS A 21 8.41 -2.54 -12.26
C LYS A 21 9.38 -1.93 -13.27
N LYS A 22 8.90 -1.19 -14.26
CA LYS A 22 9.75 -0.59 -15.31
C LYS A 22 10.65 0.49 -14.72
N GLU A 23 10.09 1.28 -13.82
CA GLU A 23 10.72 2.42 -13.15
C GLU A 23 11.50 1.99 -11.88
N LYS A 24 11.32 0.74 -11.43
CA LYS A 24 11.83 0.21 -10.15
C LYS A 24 11.40 1.04 -8.94
N ILE A 25 10.18 1.60 -8.99
CA ILE A 25 9.63 2.46 -7.94
C ILE A 25 8.48 1.76 -7.22
N VAL A 26 8.42 1.92 -5.90
CA VAL A 26 7.25 1.56 -5.10
C VAL A 26 6.48 2.84 -4.76
N LYS A 27 5.31 3.00 -5.36
CA LYS A 27 4.44 4.16 -5.11
C LYS A 27 3.51 3.86 -3.93
N ILE A 28 3.63 4.63 -2.86
CA ILE A 28 2.69 4.56 -1.74
C ILE A 28 1.45 5.37 -2.09
N ILE A 29 0.28 4.75 -1.97
CA ILE A 29 -1.01 5.38 -2.30
C ILE A 29 -1.63 5.97 -1.04
N ARG A 30 -1.72 5.16 0.03
CA ARG A 30 -2.28 5.56 1.31
C ARG A 30 -1.91 4.57 2.41
N MET A 31 -1.98 5.03 3.65
CA MET A 31 -1.89 4.21 4.86
C MET A 31 -3.26 4.20 5.54
N TRP A 32 -3.83 3.02 5.72
CA TRP A 32 -5.05 2.81 6.48
C TRP A 32 -4.69 2.60 7.93
N THR A 33 -5.15 3.50 8.78
CA THR A 33 -5.32 3.31 10.22
C THR A 33 -6.68 2.66 10.44
N HIS A 34 -6.76 1.62 11.26
CA HIS A 34 -8.05 1.07 11.67
C HIS A 34 -8.52 1.87 12.89
N TYR A 35 -9.56 2.67 12.66
CA TYR A 35 -10.17 3.69 13.54
C TYR A 35 -9.27 4.90 13.84
N GLU A 36 -9.81 6.10 13.56
CA GLU A 36 -9.52 7.33 14.30
C GLU A 36 -10.11 7.22 15.72
#